data_AF-A0A3M7MYB5-F1
#
_entry.id   AF-A0A3M7MYB5-F1
#
_cell.length_a   1.000
_cell.length_b   1.000
_cell.length_c   1.000
_cell.angle_alpha   90.00
_cell.angle_beta   90.00
_cell.angle_gamma   90.00
#
_symmetry.space_group_name_H-M   'P 1'
#
loop_
_entity.id
_entity.type
_entity.pdbx_description
1 polymer ?
#
loop_
_entity_poly.entity_id
_entity_poly.type
_entity_poly.pdbx_seq_one_letter_code
_entity_poly.pdbx_strand_id
1 'polypeptide(L)'
;MIWQYIELSKGGYARSRRMMRAIFADGSQKSLNEFGEVFRNELKAPLPAGKQRTKNGTRDVQKVDVDRDVYGDYLQGSNSKSKSTRAPRPRRAANSRASSRSSRSSIDRDDSGAGGGSWTRAGHLRLSDAPSTFIDLDELYGHFVEWIKPLPLDVFQQMISASTGASRRFGIDAHTTLCEMALQWMLESAAPKVRAERFLTRDKLVKQYLPFAAGAADVTEQAKVGICLETMLRRAVEVGLVGPGDVEDVRAAVQQGAERRAGYARVVMAKEKKRTKRMKTGKRRKRAKGEAEEEAGDDEPDVRRSEGEMEDNEDNEEAIQEQEAWAWLKEGEARMRAVVDLIA
;
A
#
# COMPACT_ATOMS: atom_id res chain seq x y z
N MET A 1 9.21 -8.37 -14.89
CA MET A 1 9.38 -7.03 -14.30
C MET A 1 10.24 -7.04 -13.04
N ILE A 2 9.82 -7.72 -11.96
CA ILE A 2 10.56 -7.75 -10.69
C ILE A 2 12.01 -8.28 -10.82
N TRP A 3 12.24 -9.25 -11.72
CA TRP A 3 13.57 -9.86 -11.94
C TRP A 3 14.68 -8.88 -12.37
N GLN A 4 14.37 -7.84 -13.15
CA GLN A 4 15.38 -6.85 -13.57
C GLN A 4 15.87 -5.98 -12.40
N TYR A 5 15.02 -5.71 -11.41
CA TYR A 5 15.43 -5.05 -10.16
C TYR A 5 16.23 -5.99 -9.23
N ILE A 6 15.97 -7.29 -9.30
CA ILE A 6 16.66 -8.35 -8.54
C ILE A 6 18.12 -8.50 -9.02
N GLU A 7 18.38 -8.54 -10.33
CA GLU A 7 19.74 -8.72 -10.85
C GLU A 7 20.66 -7.51 -10.67
N LEU A 8 20.09 -6.29 -10.68
CA LEU A 8 20.88 -5.05 -10.60
C LEU A 8 21.38 -4.72 -9.18
N SER A 9 20.90 -5.42 -8.15
CA SER A 9 21.27 -5.17 -6.75
C SER A 9 22.27 -6.20 -6.23
N LYS A 10 23.43 -5.71 -5.74
CA LYS A 10 24.47 -6.53 -5.11
C LYS A 10 24.12 -6.74 -3.62
N GLY A 11 23.96 -8.00 -3.20
CA GLY A 11 23.69 -8.41 -1.81
C GLY A 11 22.23 -8.85 -1.56
N GLY A 12 22.02 -10.03 -0.94
CA GLY A 12 20.71 -10.69 -0.79
C GLY A 12 19.68 -9.90 0.04
N TYR A 13 20.03 -9.49 1.27
CA TYR A 13 19.12 -8.76 2.17
C TYR A 13 18.76 -7.34 1.69
N ALA A 14 19.73 -6.65 1.09
CA ALA A 14 19.49 -5.31 0.51
C ALA A 14 18.59 -5.39 -0.73
N ARG A 15 18.69 -6.49 -1.49
CA ARG A 15 17.88 -6.79 -2.67
C ARG A 15 16.42 -7.05 -2.30
N SER A 16 16.15 -7.89 -1.30
CA SER A 16 14.77 -8.19 -0.86
C SER A 16 14.03 -6.94 -0.39
N ARG A 17 14.66 -6.09 0.42
CA ARG A 17 14.05 -4.82 0.87
C ARG A 17 13.85 -3.83 -0.27
N ARG A 18 14.76 -3.75 -1.25
CA ARG A 18 14.56 -2.92 -2.44
C ARG A 18 13.38 -3.41 -3.28
N MET A 19 13.21 -4.72 -3.40
CA MET A 19 12.05 -5.31 -4.08
C MET A 19 10.75 -4.95 -3.35
N MET A 20 10.73 -5.05 -2.03
CA MET A 20 9.56 -4.66 -1.24
C MET A 20 9.25 -3.17 -1.40
N ARG A 21 10.25 -2.28 -1.35
CA ARG A 21 10.05 -0.85 -1.65
C ARG A 21 9.47 -0.58 -3.03
N ALA A 22 9.86 -1.37 -4.03
CA ALA A 22 9.30 -1.25 -5.38
C ALA A 22 7.82 -1.66 -5.42
N ILE A 23 7.44 -2.70 -4.68
CA ILE A 23 6.05 -3.18 -4.60
C ILE A 23 5.15 -2.14 -3.91
N PHE A 24 5.67 -1.50 -2.86
CA PHE A 24 4.97 -0.47 -2.08
C PHE A 24 5.23 0.96 -2.58
N ALA A 25 5.78 1.12 -3.78
CA ALA A 25 6.04 2.44 -4.35
C ALA A 25 4.70 3.16 -4.62
N ASP A 26 4.52 4.30 -3.97
CA ASP A 26 3.32 5.14 -3.98
C ASP A 26 3.24 6.12 -5.17
N GLY A 27 4.25 6.08 -6.05
CA GLY A 27 4.37 7.05 -7.16
C GLY A 27 4.79 8.45 -6.72
N SER A 28 5.17 8.66 -5.45
CA SER A 28 5.76 9.93 -5.00
C SER A 28 7.07 10.23 -5.75
N GLN A 29 7.49 11.50 -5.76
CA GLN A 29 8.74 11.89 -6.43
C GLN A 29 9.96 11.12 -5.89
N LYS A 30 9.94 10.75 -4.60
CA LYS A 30 10.97 9.91 -3.99
C LYS A 30 10.97 8.50 -4.59
N SER A 31 9.79 7.89 -4.71
CA SER A 31 9.60 6.57 -5.34
C SER A 31 9.99 6.59 -6.81
N LEU A 32 9.64 7.63 -7.56
CA LEU A 32 10.00 7.80 -8.98
C LEU A 32 11.51 7.99 -9.19
N ASN A 33 12.18 8.65 -8.25
CA ASN A 33 13.64 8.79 -8.27
C ASN A 33 14.35 7.45 -7.98
N GLU A 34 13.80 6.62 -7.08
CA GLU A 34 14.38 5.30 -6.77
C GLU A 34 14.06 4.23 -7.83
N PHE A 35 12.87 4.32 -8.44
CA PHE A 35 12.31 3.39 -9.41
C PHE A 35 11.88 4.17 -10.68
N GLY A 36 12.84 4.37 -11.60
CA GLY A 36 12.58 5.09 -12.85
C GLY A 36 11.72 4.31 -13.85
N GLU A 37 11.28 5.01 -14.91
CA GLU A 37 10.46 4.45 -16.01
C GLU A 37 11.07 3.17 -16.58
N VAL A 38 10.29 2.08 -16.54
CA VAL A 38 10.64 0.82 -17.22
C VAL A 38 10.17 0.87 -18.67
N PHE A 39 9.02 1.51 -18.92
CA PHE A 39 8.48 1.70 -20.26
C PHE A 39 8.53 3.16 -20.71
N ARG A 40 8.73 3.36 -22.01
CA ARG A 40 8.67 4.70 -22.60
C ARG A 40 7.28 5.28 -22.39
N ASN A 41 7.20 6.40 -21.66
CA ASN A 41 5.96 7.11 -21.34
C ASN A 41 5.07 6.42 -20.28
N GLU A 42 5.63 5.57 -19.41
CA GLU A 42 4.88 4.92 -18.32
C GLU A 42 4.25 5.93 -17.35
N LEU A 43 5.00 6.97 -16.95
CA LEU A 43 4.54 7.97 -15.98
C LEU A 43 3.60 9.00 -16.58
N LYS A 44 3.27 8.87 -17.85
CA LYS A 44 2.49 9.88 -18.55
C LYS A 44 1.05 9.41 -18.60
N ALA A 45 0.16 10.24 -18.06
CA ALA A 45 -1.27 9.95 -17.94
C ALA A 45 -1.86 9.35 -19.23
N PRO A 46 -2.81 8.39 -19.10
CA PRO A 46 -3.57 7.88 -20.23
C PRO A 46 -4.17 9.05 -21.01
N LEU A 47 -4.06 8.99 -22.33
CA LEU A 47 -4.70 9.98 -23.17
C LEU A 47 -6.23 9.81 -23.09
N PRO A 48 -7.01 10.89 -23.29
CA PRO A 48 -8.45 10.79 -23.45
C PRO A 48 -8.82 9.75 -24.51
N ALA A 49 -9.94 9.05 -24.31
CA ALA A 49 -10.46 8.10 -25.27
C ALA A 49 -10.54 8.75 -26.66
N GLY A 50 -10.00 8.08 -27.68
CA GLY A 50 -9.91 8.62 -29.03
C GLY A 50 -8.69 9.51 -29.28
N LYS A 51 -7.66 9.52 -28.43
CA LYS A 51 -6.38 10.19 -28.71
C LYS A 51 -5.20 9.22 -28.61
N GLN A 52 -4.30 9.27 -29.59
CA GLN A 52 -3.06 8.50 -29.64
C GLN A 52 -1.85 9.43 -29.68
N ARG A 53 -0.81 9.04 -28.95
CA ARG A 53 0.47 9.75 -28.97
C ARG A 53 1.29 9.39 -30.19
N THR A 54 1.75 10.42 -30.86
CA THR A 54 2.70 10.37 -31.97
C THR A 54 3.99 11.09 -31.56
N LYS A 55 5.07 10.91 -32.35
CA LYS A 55 6.33 11.64 -32.15
C LYS A 55 6.18 13.17 -32.16
N ASN A 56 5.10 13.69 -32.75
CA ASN A 56 4.83 15.12 -32.92
C ASN A 56 3.64 15.63 -32.07
N GLY A 57 3.18 14.86 -31.07
CA GLY A 57 2.06 15.25 -30.20
C GLY A 57 0.92 14.23 -30.17
N THR A 58 -0.27 14.64 -29.71
CA THR A 58 -1.48 13.80 -29.68
C THR A 58 -2.30 13.97 -30.95
N ARG A 59 -2.75 12.87 -31.55
CA ARG A 59 -3.71 12.85 -32.67
C ARG A 59 -5.00 12.15 -32.27
N ASP A 60 -6.11 12.58 -32.85
CA ASP A 60 -7.37 11.88 -32.67
C ASP A 60 -7.34 10.54 -33.42
N VAL A 61 -7.72 9.46 -32.72
CA VAL A 61 -7.88 8.12 -33.25
C VAL A 61 -9.26 8.07 -33.89
N GLN A 62 -9.29 7.89 -35.21
CA GLN A 62 -10.52 7.69 -35.93
C GLN A 62 -11.23 6.45 -35.39
N LYS A 63 -12.48 6.61 -34.95
CA LYS A 63 -13.29 5.53 -34.38
C LYS A 63 -13.59 4.52 -35.48
N VAL A 64 -13.34 3.24 -35.21
CA VAL A 64 -13.62 2.15 -36.16
C VAL A 64 -15.13 2.10 -36.41
N ASP A 65 -15.53 2.23 -37.67
CA ASP A 65 -16.93 2.16 -38.11
C ASP A 65 -17.02 1.11 -39.22
N VAL A 66 -17.40 -0.10 -38.81
CA VAL A 66 -17.44 -1.30 -39.67
C VAL A 66 -18.54 -1.17 -40.73
N ASP A 67 -19.61 -0.42 -40.44
CA ASP A 67 -20.74 -0.23 -41.35
C ASP A 67 -20.43 0.78 -42.46
N ARG A 68 -19.38 1.59 -42.27
CA ARG A 68 -18.92 2.61 -43.22
C ARG A 68 -17.59 2.28 -43.88
N ASP A 69 -17.12 1.04 -43.78
CA ASP A 69 -15.84 0.59 -44.33
C ASP A 69 -14.63 1.40 -43.79
N VAL A 70 -14.77 2.01 -42.60
CA VAL A 70 -13.69 2.76 -41.94
C VAL A 70 -12.99 1.86 -40.93
N TYR A 71 -11.98 1.14 -41.43
CA TYR A 71 -11.10 0.32 -40.61
C TYR A 71 -9.99 1.18 -39.99
N GLY A 72 -9.68 0.94 -38.70
CA GLY A 72 -8.59 1.65 -38.02
C GLY A 72 -7.24 1.42 -38.72
N ASP A 73 -6.47 2.50 -38.89
CA ASP A 73 -5.18 2.49 -39.59
C ASP A 73 -4.08 1.88 -38.70
N TYR A 74 -4.01 0.55 -38.65
CA TYR A 74 -3.06 -0.20 -37.82
C TYR A 74 -1.67 -0.41 -38.48
N LEU A 75 -1.40 0.11 -39.70
CA LEU A 75 -0.23 -0.32 -40.49
C LEU A 75 0.68 0.77 -41.10
N GLN A 76 0.42 2.07 -40.97
CA GLN A 76 1.36 3.08 -41.49
C GLN A 76 2.41 3.52 -40.44
N GLY A 77 3.40 2.67 -40.20
CA GLY A 77 4.47 2.95 -39.24
C GLY A 77 5.90 2.55 -39.63
N SER A 78 6.13 1.93 -40.79
CA SER A 78 7.46 1.47 -41.21
C SER A 78 7.72 1.70 -42.70
N ASN A 79 7.95 2.95 -43.09
CA ASN A 79 8.60 3.22 -44.37
C ASN A 79 9.75 4.23 -44.20
N SER A 80 10.87 3.77 -43.63
CA SER A 80 12.13 4.51 -43.68
C SER A 80 12.81 4.27 -45.03
N LYS A 81 12.60 5.19 -45.97
CA LYS A 81 13.38 5.27 -47.22
C LYS A 81 14.86 5.49 -46.90
N SER A 82 15.71 4.55 -47.30
CA SER A 82 17.16 4.69 -47.30
C SER A 82 17.59 5.63 -48.43
N LYS A 83 18.23 6.76 -48.09
CA LYS A 83 19.02 7.55 -49.04
C LYS A 83 20.47 7.57 -48.59
N SER A 84 21.28 6.81 -49.32
CA SER A 84 22.75 6.82 -49.29
C SER A 84 23.25 7.99 -50.13
N THR A 85 24.01 8.91 -49.52
CA THR A 85 24.98 9.77 -50.22
C THR A 85 26.18 10.01 -49.30
N ARG A 86 27.38 9.71 -49.80
CA ARG A 86 28.65 9.66 -49.08
C ARG A 86 29.60 10.78 -49.56
N ALA A 87 30.37 11.37 -48.61
CA ALA A 87 31.71 12.03 -48.69
C ALA A 87 31.75 13.56 -48.41
N PRO A 88 32.90 14.16 -47.98
CA PRO A 88 33.90 13.75 -46.98
C PRO A 88 34.33 14.85 -45.95
N ARG A 89 35.11 14.40 -44.94
CA ARG A 89 35.88 15.02 -43.80
C ARG A 89 36.52 16.43 -43.96
N PRO A 90 36.88 17.20 -42.88
CA PRO A 90 37.91 16.79 -41.86
C PRO A 90 37.82 17.25 -40.38
N ARG A 91 38.33 16.33 -39.54
CA ARG A 91 39.13 16.37 -38.28
C ARG A 91 39.18 17.62 -37.37
N ARG A 92 38.92 17.38 -36.07
CA ARG A 92 39.83 17.76 -34.95
C ARG A 92 39.66 16.84 -33.72
N ALA A 93 40.80 16.52 -33.09
CA ALA A 93 40.99 15.67 -31.89
C ALA A 93 40.34 16.30 -30.63
N ALA A 94 40.05 15.61 -29.52
CA ALA A 94 40.92 14.71 -28.75
C ALA A 94 40.19 13.87 -27.67
N ASN A 95 40.86 12.78 -27.27
CA ASN A 95 40.86 12.06 -25.98
C ASN A 95 39.54 11.66 -25.28
N SER A 96 39.27 10.35 -25.19
CA SER A 96 39.58 9.59 -23.97
C SER A 96 39.24 8.08 -24.08
N ARG A 97 40.24 7.29 -23.68
CA ARG A 97 40.26 5.97 -23.01
C ARG A 97 39.16 4.94 -23.34
N ALA A 98 39.66 3.83 -23.88
CA ALA A 98 38.98 2.58 -24.19
C ALA A 98 38.43 1.85 -22.96
N SER A 99 37.22 1.30 -23.09
CA SER A 99 36.86 0.01 -22.53
C SER A 99 36.18 -0.83 -23.61
N SER A 100 36.64 -2.08 -23.72
CA SER A 100 36.28 -3.06 -24.74
C SER A 100 34.82 -3.52 -24.60
N ARG A 101 33.99 -3.18 -25.59
CA ARG A 101 32.69 -3.82 -25.81
C ARG A 101 32.90 -5.07 -26.65
N SER A 102 32.75 -6.24 -26.04
CA SER A 102 32.52 -7.48 -26.77
C SER A 102 31.08 -7.52 -27.29
N SER A 103 30.99 -7.97 -28.53
CA SER A 103 29.83 -8.01 -29.40
C SER A 103 28.70 -8.87 -28.82
N ARG A 104 27.52 -8.29 -28.59
CA ARG A 104 26.28 -9.06 -28.42
C ARG A 104 25.71 -9.34 -29.80
N SER A 105 25.75 -10.61 -30.18
CA SER A 105 25.15 -11.18 -31.37
C SER A 105 23.63 -10.98 -31.37
N SER A 106 23.13 -10.45 -32.48
CA SER A 106 21.73 -10.51 -32.92
C SER A 106 21.26 -11.96 -32.92
N ILE A 107 20.14 -12.24 -32.25
CA ILE A 107 19.29 -13.39 -32.58
C ILE A 107 18.01 -12.78 -33.13
N ASP A 108 17.96 -12.72 -34.45
CA ASP A 108 16.75 -12.61 -35.24
C ASP A 108 15.91 -13.88 -35.00
N ARG A 109 14.63 -13.70 -34.68
CA ARG A 109 13.61 -14.74 -34.85
C ARG A 109 12.39 -14.13 -35.52
N ASP A 110 12.16 -14.64 -36.73
CA ASP A 110 11.01 -14.38 -37.59
C ASP A 110 9.69 -14.66 -36.88
N ASP A 111 8.79 -13.68 -36.92
CA ASP A 111 7.39 -13.79 -36.48
C ASP A 111 6.52 -13.89 -37.73
N SER A 112 6.11 -15.12 -38.06
CA SER A 112 5.08 -15.39 -39.07
C SER A 112 3.75 -15.54 -38.35
N GLY A 113 2.82 -14.65 -38.67
CA GLY A 113 1.62 -14.39 -37.87
C GLY A 113 0.54 -15.47 -37.87
N ALA A 114 -0.33 -15.35 -36.87
CA ALA A 114 -1.77 -15.64 -36.96
C ALA A 114 -2.45 -15.00 -35.75
N GLY A 115 -3.49 -14.20 -36.00
CA GLY A 115 -4.23 -13.43 -35.00
C GLY A 115 -5.03 -14.28 -34.00
N GLY A 116 -5.52 -13.59 -32.97
CA GLY A 116 -6.48 -14.15 -32.00
C GLY A 116 -6.08 -13.80 -30.57
N GLY A 117 -6.85 -12.88 -29.96
CA GLY A 117 -6.58 -12.36 -28.62
C GLY A 117 -6.46 -13.42 -27.54
N SER A 118 -5.50 -13.23 -26.64
CA SER A 118 -5.50 -13.81 -25.29
C SER A 118 -4.32 -13.22 -24.50
N TRP A 119 -4.59 -12.30 -23.57
CA TRP A 119 -3.60 -11.74 -22.63
C TRP A 119 -3.22 -12.74 -21.52
N THR A 120 -3.21 -14.04 -21.80
CA THR A 120 -2.88 -15.08 -20.80
C THR A 120 -1.84 -16.06 -21.34
N ARG A 121 -0.64 -15.58 -21.66
CA ARG A 121 0.57 -16.42 -21.72
C ARG A 121 1.80 -15.68 -21.21
N ALA A 122 1.87 -15.55 -19.89
CA ALA A 122 3.13 -15.45 -19.15
C ALA A 122 3.05 -16.39 -17.94
N GLY A 123 2.71 -17.65 -18.21
CA GLY A 123 2.77 -18.74 -17.24
C GLY A 123 4.10 -19.46 -17.37
N HIS A 124 4.73 -19.70 -16.22
CA HIS A 124 6.01 -20.39 -16.01
C HIS A 124 7.27 -19.52 -16.13
N LEU A 125 7.41 -18.57 -15.20
CA LEU A 125 8.74 -18.25 -14.67
C LEU A 125 9.24 -19.51 -13.94
N ARG A 126 10.17 -20.26 -14.53
CA ARG A 126 10.86 -21.35 -13.83
C ARG A 126 11.76 -20.73 -12.76
N LEU A 127 11.22 -20.53 -11.55
CA LEU A 127 11.97 -20.14 -10.34
C LEU A 127 12.98 -21.22 -9.90
N SER A 128 12.97 -22.39 -10.53
CA SER A 128 13.74 -23.58 -10.15
C SER A 128 15.26 -23.44 -10.32
N ASP A 129 15.75 -22.46 -11.09
CA ASP A 129 17.15 -22.44 -11.52
C ASP A 129 18.06 -21.57 -10.63
N ALA A 130 17.56 -20.98 -9.53
CA ALA A 130 18.39 -20.26 -8.56
C ALA A 130 17.86 -20.31 -7.09
N PRO A 131 17.88 -21.48 -6.41
CA PRO A 131 17.33 -21.64 -5.06
C PRO A 131 17.99 -20.76 -3.99
N SER A 132 19.27 -20.43 -4.15
CA SER A 132 20.04 -19.61 -3.19
C SER A 132 19.76 -18.10 -3.26
N THR A 133 18.87 -17.68 -4.16
CA THR A 133 18.51 -16.26 -4.33
C THR A 133 17.16 -15.88 -3.71
N PHE A 134 16.39 -16.87 -3.24
CA PHE A 134 15.10 -16.61 -2.59
C PHE A 134 15.31 -16.30 -1.12
N ILE A 135 14.64 -15.25 -0.68
CA ILE A 135 14.51 -14.86 0.72
C ILE A 135 13.81 -15.98 1.49
N ASP A 136 14.21 -16.18 2.76
CA ASP A 136 13.51 -17.11 3.63
C ASP A 136 12.06 -16.66 3.87
N LEU A 137 11.15 -17.61 4.09
CA LEU A 137 9.73 -17.31 4.17
C LEU A 137 9.40 -16.43 5.39
N ASP A 138 10.05 -16.68 6.53
CA ASP A 138 9.88 -15.86 7.74
C ASP A 138 10.45 -14.45 7.53
N GLU A 139 11.55 -14.33 6.80
CA GLU A 139 12.15 -13.04 6.44
C GLU A 139 11.26 -12.26 5.47
N LEU A 140 10.63 -12.95 4.51
CA LEU A 140 9.67 -12.36 3.58
C LEU A 140 8.46 -11.79 4.31
N TYR A 141 7.83 -12.57 5.19
CA TYR A 141 6.71 -12.08 6.00
C TYR A 141 7.15 -10.95 6.94
N GLY A 142 8.36 -11.04 7.50
CA GLY A 142 8.95 -9.97 8.29
C GLY A 142 9.01 -8.65 7.52
N HIS A 143 9.47 -8.69 6.27
CA HIS A 143 9.43 -7.51 5.42
C HIS A 143 8.01 -7.06 5.11
N PHE A 144 7.08 -7.96 4.78
CA PHE A 144 5.68 -7.56 4.53
C PHE A 144 5.10 -6.79 5.71
N VAL A 145 5.27 -7.29 6.93
CA VAL A 145 4.79 -6.61 8.14
C VAL A 145 5.46 -5.24 8.31
N GLU A 146 6.77 -5.15 8.06
CA GLU A 146 7.52 -3.90 8.15
C GLU A 146 6.98 -2.82 7.19
N TRP A 147 6.59 -3.19 5.98
CA TRP A 147 6.07 -2.26 4.97
C TRP A 147 4.57 -2.00 5.11
N ILE A 148 3.79 -2.97 5.58
CA ILE A 148 2.35 -2.84 5.74
C ILE A 148 1.99 -2.05 7.00
N LYS A 149 2.71 -2.25 8.11
CA LYS A 149 2.43 -1.56 9.39
C LYS A 149 2.35 -0.04 9.28
N PRO A 150 3.30 0.67 8.63
CA PRO A 150 3.26 2.13 8.55
C PRO A 150 2.19 2.67 7.59
N LEU A 151 1.48 1.80 6.86
CA LEU A 151 0.46 2.27 5.92
C LEU A 151 -0.72 2.93 6.65
N PRO A 152 -1.37 3.90 5.99
CA PRO A 152 -2.66 4.42 6.40
C PRO A 152 -3.69 3.29 6.60
N LEU A 153 -4.67 3.51 7.48
CA LEU A 153 -5.60 2.49 7.93
C LEU A 153 -6.40 1.86 6.79
N ASP A 154 -6.84 2.68 5.84
CA ASP A 154 -7.60 2.27 4.66
C ASP A 154 -6.79 1.35 3.74
N VAL A 155 -5.53 1.70 3.48
CA VAL A 155 -4.62 0.87 2.67
C VAL A 155 -4.28 -0.42 3.40
N PHE A 156 -3.99 -0.34 4.71
CA PHE A 156 -3.74 -1.51 5.55
C PHE A 156 -4.92 -2.49 5.50
N GLN A 157 -6.14 -1.98 5.64
CA GLN A 157 -7.35 -2.79 5.57
C GLN A 157 -7.52 -3.46 4.21
N GLN A 158 -7.26 -2.74 3.11
CA GLN A 158 -7.35 -3.33 1.77
C GLN A 158 -6.42 -4.54 1.63
N MET A 159 -5.26 -4.51 2.26
CA MET A 159 -4.28 -5.59 2.18
C MET A 159 -4.58 -6.77 3.11
N ILE A 160 -5.05 -6.50 4.33
CA ILE A 160 -5.21 -7.51 5.38
C ILE A 160 -6.63 -8.06 5.48
N SER A 161 -7.68 -7.27 5.22
CA SER A 161 -9.04 -7.72 5.49
C SER A 161 -9.42 -8.92 4.63
N ALA A 162 -9.94 -9.99 5.25
CA ALA A 162 -10.40 -11.21 4.55
C ALA A 162 -11.45 -10.96 3.44
N SER A 163 -12.14 -9.82 3.48
CA SER A 163 -13.23 -9.49 2.55
C SER A 163 -12.76 -8.80 1.26
N THR A 164 -11.49 -8.40 1.17
CA THR A 164 -10.99 -7.62 0.03
C THR A 164 -10.47 -8.51 -1.11
N GLY A 165 -10.50 -8.00 -2.34
CA GLY A 165 -9.96 -8.73 -3.49
C GLY A 165 -8.44 -8.96 -3.41
N ALA A 166 -7.71 -8.12 -2.66
CA ALA A 166 -6.28 -8.29 -2.47
C ALA A 166 -5.93 -9.48 -1.58
N SER A 167 -6.71 -9.70 -0.51
CA SER A 167 -6.44 -10.76 0.46
C SER A 167 -6.81 -12.15 -0.05
N ARG A 168 -7.71 -12.27 -1.02
CA ARG A 168 -8.04 -13.54 -1.71
C ARG A 168 -6.86 -14.14 -2.49
N ARG A 169 -5.80 -13.36 -2.73
CA ARG A 169 -4.57 -13.86 -3.38
C ARG A 169 -3.66 -14.62 -2.43
N PHE A 170 -3.84 -14.45 -1.11
CA PHE A 170 -3.12 -15.25 -0.13
C PHE A 170 -3.85 -16.57 0.11
N GLY A 171 -3.08 -17.67 0.20
CA GLY A 171 -3.58 -18.90 0.80
C GLY A 171 -3.96 -18.65 2.27
N ILE A 172 -4.88 -19.45 2.81
CA ILE A 172 -5.39 -19.24 4.17
C ILE A 172 -4.26 -19.29 5.21
N ASP A 173 -3.35 -20.26 5.09
CA ASP A 173 -2.19 -20.39 5.97
C ASP A 173 -1.28 -19.16 5.86
N ALA A 174 -0.95 -18.73 4.65
CA ALA A 174 -0.12 -17.55 4.42
C ALA A 174 -0.73 -16.28 5.03
N HIS A 175 -2.06 -16.15 4.93
CA HIS A 175 -2.77 -14.99 5.43
C HIS A 175 -2.82 -14.96 6.96
N THR A 176 -3.11 -16.11 7.58
CA THR A 176 -3.10 -16.23 9.05
C THR A 176 -1.69 -16.05 9.62
N THR A 177 -0.65 -16.58 8.97
CA THR A 177 0.75 -16.33 9.35
C THR A 177 1.11 -14.85 9.23
N LEU A 178 0.71 -14.16 8.17
CA LEU A 178 0.96 -12.72 8.01
C LEU A 178 0.28 -11.91 9.13
N CYS A 179 -0.99 -12.20 9.44
CA CYS A 179 -1.70 -11.56 10.54
C CYS A 179 -1.06 -11.86 11.89
N GLU A 180 -0.66 -13.11 12.14
CA GLU A 180 0.03 -13.51 13.36
C GLU A 180 1.34 -12.74 13.54
N MET A 181 2.14 -12.67 12.49
CA MET A 181 3.39 -11.91 12.51
C MET A 181 3.13 -10.43 12.74
N ALA A 182 2.12 -9.83 12.09
CA ALA A 182 1.75 -8.44 12.33
C ALA A 182 1.32 -8.19 13.79
N LEU A 183 0.49 -9.06 14.35
CA LEU A 183 -0.01 -8.94 15.72
C LEU A 183 1.11 -9.00 16.76
N GLN A 184 2.14 -9.81 16.56
CA GLN A 184 3.27 -9.89 17.50
C GLN A 184 4.03 -8.56 17.65
N TRP A 185 3.96 -7.67 16.65
CA TRP A 185 4.55 -6.34 16.72
C TRP A 185 3.60 -5.27 17.26
N MET A 186 2.30 -5.53 17.26
CA MET A 186 1.27 -4.55 17.59
C MET A 186 0.63 -4.79 18.96
N LEU A 187 0.58 -6.03 19.44
CA LEU A 187 -0.09 -6.39 20.69
C LEU A 187 0.63 -5.86 21.93
N GLU A 188 -0.15 -5.70 23.00
CA GLU A 188 0.33 -5.29 24.32
C GLU A 188 1.33 -6.30 24.93
N SER A 189 2.19 -5.81 25.82
CA SER A 189 3.22 -6.64 26.46
C SER A 189 2.67 -7.78 27.32
N ALA A 190 1.40 -7.70 27.73
CA ALA A 190 0.69 -8.76 28.43
C ALA A 190 0.33 -9.95 27.52
N ALA A 191 0.37 -9.77 26.19
CA ALA A 191 0.11 -10.84 25.25
C ALA A 191 1.28 -11.85 25.24
N PRO A 192 1.01 -13.17 25.18
CA PRO A 192 2.05 -14.18 25.06
C PRO A 192 2.89 -13.97 23.79
N LYS A 193 4.22 -13.99 23.93
CA LYS A 193 5.17 -13.80 22.81
C LYS A 193 5.59 -15.11 22.12
N VAL A 194 4.87 -16.19 22.38
CA VAL A 194 5.35 -17.54 22.07
C VAL A 194 4.95 -17.94 20.65
N ARG A 195 5.96 -18.06 19.75
CA ARG A 195 5.86 -18.72 18.44
C ARG A 195 6.10 -20.23 18.54
N ALA A 196 5.51 -20.91 19.53
CA ALA A 196 5.78 -22.34 19.71
C ALA A 196 5.31 -23.17 18.52
N GLU A 197 4.24 -22.73 17.86
CA GLU A 197 3.60 -23.45 16.76
C GLU A 197 3.67 -22.64 15.47
N ARG A 198 4.08 -23.30 14.38
CA ARG A 198 4.22 -22.71 13.04
C ARG A 198 2.88 -22.24 12.45
N PHE A 199 1.79 -22.91 12.83
CA PHE A 199 0.45 -22.64 12.30
C PHE A 199 -0.46 -22.06 13.36
N LEU A 200 -1.55 -21.44 12.92
CA LEU A 200 -2.59 -20.95 13.81
C LEU A 200 -3.35 -22.13 14.40
N THR A 201 -3.46 -22.17 15.73
CA THR A 201 -4.31 -23.12 16.45
C THR A 201 -5.44 -22.40 17.15
N ARG A 202 -6.52 -23.13 17.44
CA ARG A 202 -7.70 -22.63 18.15
C ARG A 202 -7.31 -21.96 19.48
N ASP A 203 -6.44 -22.60 20.24
CA ASP A 203 -5.97 -22.09 21.52
C ASP A 203 -5.09 -20.84 21.38
N LYS A 204 -4.24 -20.75 20.35
CA LYS A 204 -3.50 -19.51 20.05
C LYS A 204 -4.47 -18.36 19.78
N LEU A 205 -5.47 -18.58 18.93
CA LEU A 205 -6.45 -17.55 18.58
C LEU A 205 -7.22 -17.08 19.82
N VAL A 206 -7.83 -18.01 20.56
CA VAL A 206 -8.74 -17.70 21.67
C VAL A 206 -8.01 -17.18 22.90
N LYS A 207 -6.86 -17.77 23.27
CA LYS A 207 -6.19 -17.46 24.53
C LYS A 207 -5.08 -16.41 24.39
N GLN A 208 -4.48 -16.26 23.21
CA GLN A 208 -3.25 -15.45 23.04
C GLN A 208 -3.46 -14.21 22.18
N TYR A 209 -4.50 -14.16 21.33
CA TYR A 209 -4.71 -13.07 20.39
C TYR A 209 -6.02 -12.30 20.62
N LEU A 210 -7.18 -12.97 20.52
CA LEU A 210 -8.49 -12.33 20.61
C LEU A 210 -8.70 -11.42 21.85
N PRO A 211 -8.25 -11.81 23.07
CA PRO A 211 -8.47 -11.05 24.29
C PRO A 211 -7.66 -9.75 24.41
N PHE A 212 -6.65 -9.55 23.56
CA PHE A 212 -5.64 -8.52 23.75
C PHE A 212 -5.88 -7.29 22.87
N ALA A 213 -5.33 -6.16 23.33
CA ALA A 213 -5.35 -4.88 22.63
C ALA A 213 -3.97 -4.58 22.02
N ALA A 214 -3.90 -3.53 21.20
CA ALA A 214 -2.62 -3.00 20.75
C ALA A 214 -1.83 -2.42 21.94
N GLY A 215 -0.52 -2.58 21.93
CA GLY A 215 0.37 -2.02 22.95
C GLY A 215 0.50 -0.50 22.88
N ALA A 216 0.25 0.08 21.69
CA ALA A 216 0.14 1.51 21.52
C ALA A 216 -1.24 2.02 21.98
N ALA A 217 -1.26 3.09 22.76
CA ALA A 217 -2.48 3.79 23.16
C ALA A 217 -2.95 4.75 22.05
N ASP A 218 -3.04 4.26 20.82
CA ASP A 218 -3.45 4.99 19.62
C ASP A 218 -4.67 4.32 18.97
N VAL A 219 -5.64 5.11 18.49
CA VAL A 219 -6.89 4.58 17.93
C VAL A 219 -6.64 3.81 16.64
N THR A 220 -5.71 4.29 15.80
CA THR A 220 -5.39 3.67 14.51
C THR A 220 -4.74 2.30 14.72
N GLU A 221 -3.79 2.19 15.64
CA GLU A 221 -3.17 0.89 15.98
C GLU A 221 -4.18 -0.10 16.57
N GLN A 222 -5.15 0.34 17.40
CA GLN A 222 -6.23 -0.52 17.89
C GLN A 222 -7.11 -1.03 16.74
N ALA A 223 -7.42 -0.17 15.76
CA ALA A 223 -8.18 -0.56 14.57
C ALA A 223 -7.42 -1.59 13.72
N LYS A 224 -6.12 -1.40 13.50
CA LYS A 224 -5.26 -2.36 12.78
C LYS A 224 -5.23 -3.74 13.45
N VAL A 225 -5.11 -3.78 14.79
CA VAL A 225 -5.22 -5.04 15.55
C VAL A 225 -6.58 -5.68 15.36
N GLY A 226 -7.68 -4.91 15.46
CA GLY A 226 -9.04 -5.41 15.21
C GLY A 226 -9.20 -6.04 13.82
N ILE A 227 -8.65 -5.41 12.78
CA ILE A 227 -8.68 -5.93 11.40
C ILE A 227 -7.92 -7.27 11.27
N CYS A 228 -6.73 -7.38 11.88
CA CYS A 228 -5.97 -8.63 11.89
C CYS A 228 -6.75 -9.75 12.61
N LEU A 229 -7.33 -9.46 13.77
CA LEU A 229 -8.09 -10.43 14.56
C LEU A 229 -9.37 -10.87 13.85
N GLU A 230 -10.11 -9.94 13.24
CA GLU A 230 -11.29 -10.22 12.40
C GLU A 230 -10.94 -11.17 11.26
N THR A 231 -9.80 -10.88 10.60
CA THR A 231 -9.30 -11.69 9.49
C THR A 231 -8.93 -13.08 9.95
N MET A 232 -8.17 -13.21 11.04
CA MET A 232 -7.80 -14.51 11.60
C MET A 232 -9.02 -15.32 12.04
N LEU A 233 -10.00 -14.68 12.69
CA LEU A 233 -11.22 -15.36 13.12
C LEU A 233 -12.02 -15.88 11.92
N ARG A 234 -12.22 -15.07 10.88
CA ARG A 234 -12.90 -15.53 9.66
C ARG A 234 -12.19 -16.71 9.00
N ARG A 235 -10.86 -16.64 8.89
CA ARG A 235 -10.06 -17.73 8.31
C ARG A 235 -10.10 -18.99 9.18
N ALA A 236 -10.10 -18.85 10.49
CA ALA A 236 -10.24 -19.97 11.42
C ALA A 236 -11.59 -20.67 11.25
N VAL A 237 -12.68 -19.92 11.07
CA VAL A 237 -14.01 -20.49 10.78
C VAL A 237 -14.05 -21.17 9.41
N GLU A 238 -13.46 -20.56 8.39
CA GLU A 238 -13.42 -21.11 7.01
C GLU A 238 -12.72 -22.48 6.95
N VAL A 239 -11.68 -22.69 7.75
CA VAL A 239 -10.94 -23.97 7.83
C VAL A 239 -11.55 -24.94 8.86
N GLY A 240 -12.56 -24.50 9.62
CA GLY A 240 -13.16 -25.31 10.68
C GLY A 240 -12.28 -25.47 11.92
N LEU A 241 -11.32 -24.55 12.14
CA LEU A 241 -10.48 -24.51 13.33
C LEU A 241 -11.27 -24.12 14.59
N VAL A 242 -12.37 -23.39 14.39
CA VAL A 242 -13.32 -22.96 15.43
C VAL A 242 -14.71 -23.34 14.96
N GLY A 243 -15.47 -24.04 15.79
CA GLY A 243 -16.81 -24.52 15.46
C GLY A 243 -17.87 -24.22 16.54
N PRO A 244 -19.09 -24.77 16.39
CA PRO A 244 -20.21 -24.53 17.31
C PRO A 244 -19.90 -24.85 18.78
N GLY A 245 -19.04 -25.85 19.02
CA GLY A 245 -18.60 -26.23 20.37
C GLY A 245 -17.69 -25.21 21.05
N ASP A 246 -17.12 -24.26 20.30
CA ASP A 246 -16.16 -23.27 20.80
C ASP A 246 -16.77 -21.88 20.99
N VAL A 247 -18.05 -21.71 20.63
CA VAL A 247 -18.71 -20.40 20.48
C VAL A 247 -18.61 -19.56 21.74
N GLU A 248 -18.84 -20.16 22.92
CA GLU A 248 -18.83 -19.41 24.18
C GLU A 248 -17.42 -18.91 24.54
N ASP A 249 -16.40 -19.74 24.36
CA ASP A 249 -14.99 -19.36 24.61
C ASP A 249 -14.57 -18.24 23.65
N VAL A 250 -14.93 -18.37 22.38
CA VAL A 250 -14.60 -17.39 21.33
C VAL A 250 -15.36 -16.09 21.57
N ARG A 251 -16.66 -16.16 21.92
CA ARG A 251 -17.50 -15.01 22.25
C ARG A 251 -16.92 -14.24 23.43
N ALA A 252 -16.54 -14.94 24.49
CA ALA A 252 -15.92 -14.33 25.67
C ALA A 252 -14.59 -13.64 25.32
N ALA A 253 -13.72 -14.31 24.56
CA ALA A 253 -12.43 -13.76 24.14
C ALA A 253 -12.59 -12.52 23.23
N VAL A 254 -13.51 -12.57 22.26
CA VAL A 254 -13.84 -11.43 21.38
C VAL A 254 -14.38 -10.26 22.19
N GLN A 255 -15.30 -10.50 23.11
CA GLN A 255 -15.90 -9.45 23.92
C GLN A 255 -14.87 -8.80 24.84
N GLN A 256 -14.02 -9.60 25.50
CA GLN A 256 -12.94 -9.11 26.34
C GLN A 256 -11.97 -8.21 25.55
N GLY A 257 -11.53 -8.67 24.37
CA GLY A 257 -10.66 -7.89 23.51
C GLY A 257 -11.31 -6.60 23.02
N ALA A 258 -12.57 -6.68 22.59
CA ALA A 258 -13.35 -5.54 22.12
C ALA A 258 -13.45 -4.44 23.19
N GLU A 259 -13.70 -4.84 24.44
CA GLU A 259 -13.77 -3.92 25.57
C GLU A 259 -12.43 -3.26 25.88
N ARG A 260 -11.33 -4.02 25.84
CA ARG A 260 -9.98 -3.44 26.04
C ARG A 260 -9.63 -2.43 24.94
N ARG A 261 -9.77 -2.82 23.67
CA ARG A 261 -9.47 -1.94 22.52
C ARG A 261 -10.33 -0.68 22.54
N ALA A 262 -11.64 -0.84 22.82
CA ALA A 262 -12.55 0.29 22.97
C ALA A 262 -12.21 1.17 24.18
N GLY A 263 -11.74 0.58 25.28
CA GLY A 263 -11.28 1.30 26.47
C GLY A 263 -10.13 2.25 26.15
N TYR A 264 -9.07 1.75 25.49
CA TYR A 264 -7.94 2.58 25.06
C TYR A 264 -8.37 3.71 24.14
N ALA A 265 -9.13 3.39 23.09
CA ALA A 265 -9.57 4.40 22.12
C ALA A 265 -10.47 5.47 22.77
N ARG A 266 -11.37 5.11 23.70
CA ARG A 266 -12.20 6.09 24.42
C ARG A 266 -11.36 7.08 25.24
N VAL A 267 -10.26 6.62 25.85
CA VAL A 267 -9.36 7.50 26.62
C VAL A 267 -8.69 8.52 25.70
N VAL A 268 -8.21 8.09 24.52
CA VAL A 268 -7.60 8.96 23.51
C VAL A 268 -8.62 9.99 23.01
N MET A 269 -9.78 9.53 22.52
CA MET A 269 -10.85 10.41 22.03
C MET A 269 -11.34 11.42 23.08
N ALA A 270 -11.35 11.04 24.37
CA ALA A 270 -11.73 11.93 25.45
C ALA A 270 -10.66 13.01 25.74
N LYS A 271 -9.37 12.69 25.58
CA LYS A 271 -8.28 13.67 25.67
C LYS A 271 -8.35 14.67 24.53
N GLU A 272 -8.62 14.20 23.31
CA GLU A 272 -8.68 15.05 22.12
C GLU A 272 -9.87 16.04 22.18
N LYS A 273 -11.03 15.56 22.61
CA LYS A 273 -12.19 16.44 22.91
C LYS A 273 -11.88 17.52 23.96
N LYS A 274 -11.02 17.21 24.94
CA LYS A 274 -10.60 18.19 25.95
C LYS A 274 -9.60 19.21 25.38
N ARG A 275 -8.65 18.78 24.53
CA ARG A 275 -7.70 19.66 23.81
C ARG A 275 -8.43 20.66 22.95
N THR A 276 -9.29 20.18 22.04
CA THR A 276 -10.10 21.02 21.15
C THR A 276 -11.00 22.02 21.91
N LYS A 277 -11.61 21.62 23.04
CA LYS A 277 -12.39 22.54 23.88
C LYS A 277 -11.53 23.64 24.51
N ARG A 278 -10.32 23.33 24.97
CA ARG A 278 -9.38 24.32 25.53
C ARG A 278 -8.92 25.31 24.47
N MET A 279 -8.60 24.85 23.26
CA MET A 279 -8.19 25.71 22.15
C MET A 279 -9.30 26.67 21.73
N LYS A 280 -10.54 26.18 21.56
CA LYS A 280 -11.71 27.04 21.26
C LYS A 280 -11.96 28.10 22.33
N THR A 281 -11.78 27.74 23.60
CA THR A 281 -11.92 28.68 24.73
C THR A 281 -10.80 29.72 24.76
N GLY A 282 -9.56 29.30 24.47
CA GLY A 282 -8.40 30.18 24.35
C GLY A 282 -8.52 31.18 23.19
N LYS A 283 -9.00 30.72 22.02
CA LYS A 283 -9.23 31.57 20.84
C LYS A 283 -10.32 32.61 21.09
N ARG A 284 -11.42 32.25 21.78
CA ARG A 284 -12.46 33.21 22.23
C ARG A 284 -11.91 34.27 23.19
N ARG A 285 -11.04 33.88 24.13
CA ARG A 285 -10.40 34.82 25.06
C ARG A 285 -9.43 35.78 24.37
N LYS A 286 -8.63 35.29 23.42
CA LYS A 286 -7.74 36.15 22.62
C LYS A 286 -8.51 37.14 21.76
N ARG A 287 -9.61 36.71 21.12
CA ARG A 287 -10.46 37.58 20.31
C ARG A 287 -11.16 38.65 21.15
N ALA A 288 -11.71 38.29 22.31
CA ALA A 288 -12.30 39.26 23.24
C ALA A 288 -11.28 40.26 23.81
N LYS A 289 -10.00 39.89 23.85
CA LYS A 289 -8.92 40.80 24.29
C LYS A 289 -8.45 41.71 23.14
N GLY A 290 -8.33 41.19 21.92
CA GLY A 290 -8.02 42.00 20.73
C GLY A 290 -9.10 43.03 20.42
N GLU A 291 -10.38 42.65 20.50
CA GLU A 291 -11.52 43.56 20.32
C GLU A 291 -11.59 44.67 21.40
N ALA A 292 -10.97 44.45 22.57
CA ALA A 292 -10.87 45.47 23.64
C ALA A 292 -9.61 46.37 23.52
N GLU A 293 -8.57 45.91 22.82
CA GLU A 293 -7.34 46.68 22.59
C GLU A 293 -7.42 47.48 21.26
N GLU A 294 -8.21 47.03 20.28
CA GLU A 294 -8.47 47.71 19.00
C GLU A 294 -9.40 48.93 19.14
N GLU A 295 -10.16 49.03 20.23
CA GLU A 295 -10.92 50.25 20.61
C GLU A 295 -10.01 51.39 21.16
N ALA A 296 -8.69 51.18 21.25
CA ALA A 296 -7.78 52.08 21.97
C ALA A 296 -6.51 52.54 21.20
N GLY A 297 -6.30 52.26 19.91
CA GLY A 297 -5.06 52.69 19.24
C GLY A 297 -5.09 52.74 17.70
N ASP A 298 -4.55 53.84 17.16
CA ASP A 298 -4.44 54.19 15.75
C ASP A 298 -3.62 53.21 14.88
N ASP A 299 -3.94 53.23 13.58
CA ASP A 299 -3.50 52.40 12.46
C ASP A 299 -2.00 52.05 12.34
N GLU A 300 -1.68 50.75 12.29
CA GLU A 300 -0.55 50.22 11.49
C GLU A 300 -0.81 48.76 11.05
N PRO A 301 -0.64 48.36 9.76
CA PRO A 301 -1.00 47.02 9.30
C PRO A 301 0.10 45.97 9.55
N ASP A 302 -0.22 44.93 10.33
CA ASP A 302 0.69 43.85 10.70
C ASP A 302 0.64 42.66 9.70
N VAL A 303 1.82 42.21 9.27
CA VAL A 303 2.08 41.22 8.20
C VAL A 303 2.28 39.79 8.77
N ARG A 304 1.69 39.45 9.93
CA ARG A 304 1.92 38.18 10.65
C ARG A 304 0.78 37.16 10.56
N ARG A 305 0.09 37.05 9.42
CA ARG A 305 -1.09 36.18 9.27
C ARG A 305 -0.82 34.72 8.87
N SER A 306 0.40 34.35 8.46
CA SER A 306 0.61 33.05 7.79
C SER A 306 0.96 31.86 8.70
N GLU A 307 1.50 32.05 9.91
CA GLU A 307 1.98 30.91 10.72
C GLU A 307 0.88 30.23 11.57
N GLY A 308 -0.11 30.98 12.06
CA GLY A 308 -1.19 30.42 12.89
C GLY A 308 -2.29 29.67 12.14
N GLU A 309 -2.39 29.83 10.81
CA GLU A 309 -3.40 29.15 9.99
C GLU A 309 -2.97 27.73 9.56
N MET A 310 -1.67 27.41 9.54
CA MET A 310 -1.17 26.06 9.24
C MET A 310 -1.36 25.08 10.41
N GLU A 311 -1.02 25.46 11.65
CA GLU A 311 -1.15 24.58 12.83
C GLU A 311 -2.62 24.19 13.11
N ASP A 312 -3.56 25.13 12.92
CA ASP A 312 -5.00 24.89 13.09
C ASP A 312 -5.55 23.84 12.09
N ASN A 313 -4.85 23.60 10.97
CA ASN A 313 -5.29 22.69 9.91
C ASN A 313 -4.79 21.25 10.13
N GLU A 314 -3.55 21.06 10.59
CA GLU A 314 -2.97 19.74 10.89
C GLU A 314 -3.68 19.05 12.07
N ASP A 315 -3.96 19.79 13.15
CA ASP A 315 -4.70 19.29 14.32
C ASP A 315 -6.13 18.83 13.94
N ASN A 316 -6.72 19.46 12.91
CA ASN A 316 -8.06 19.11 12.44
C ASN A 316 -8.03 17.85 11.57
N GLU A 317 -6.99 17.67 10.74
CA GLU A 317 -6.80 16.44 9.96
C GLU A 317 -6.54 15.22 10.85
N GLU A 318 -5.69 15.36 11.87
CA GLU A 318 -5.43 14.27 12.85
C GLU A 318 -6.72 13.87 13.58
N ALA A 319 -7.53 14.83 14.03
CA ALA A 319 -8.79 14.56 14.71
C ALA A 319 -9.84 13.88 13.81
N ILE A 320 -9.81 14.13 12.50
CA ILE A 320 -10.67 13.43 11.52
C ILE A 320 -10.21 11.98 11.38
N GLN A 321 -8.89 11.76 11.21
CA GLN A 321 -8.32 10.42 11.10
C GLN A 321 -8.60 9.56 12.33
N GLU A 322 -8.49 10.11 13.54
CA GLU A 322 -8.82 9.39 14.77
C GLU A 322 -10.31 9.01 14.85
N GLN A 323 -11.21 9.90 14.39
CA GLN A 323 -12.66 9.61 14.35
C GLN A 323 -13.00 8.51 13.36
N GLU A 324 -12.38 8.53 12.18
CA GLU A 324 -12.53 7.49 11.17
C GLU A 324 -11.99 6.15 11.68
N ALA A 325 -10.80 6.15 12.30
CA ALA A 325 -10.22 4.96 12.91
C ALA A 325 -11.12 4.41 14.03
N TRP A 326 -11.75 5.28 14.82
CA TRP A 326 -12.70 4.88 15.86
C TRP A 326 -13.98 4.23 15.28
N ALA A 327 -14.51 4.78 14.18
CA ALA A 327 -15.65 4.20 13.48
C ALA A 327 -15.30 2.82 12.92
N TRP A 328 -14.13 2.71 12.29
CA TRP A 328 -13.57 1.45 11.79
C TRP A 328 -13.43 0.40 12.86
N LEU A 329 -12.87 0.76 14.02
CA LEU A 329 -12.73 -0.15 15.15
C LEU A 329 -14.09 -0.69 15.58
N LYS A 330 -15.09 0.19 15.80
CA LYS A 330 -16.44 -0.25 16.19
C LYS A 330 -17.08 -1.20 15.18
N GLU A 331 -16.96 -0.87 13.90
CA GLU A 331 -17.51 -1.70 12.84
C GLU A 331 -16.80 -3.06 12.77
N GLY A 332 -15.47 -3.08 12.90
CA GLY A 332 -14.67 -4.31 13.00
C GLY A 332 -15.08 -5.19 14.18
N GLU A 333 -15.30 -4.60 15.36
CA GLU A 333 -15.81 -5.35 16.52
C GLU A 333 -17.22 -5.91 16.27
N ALA A 334 -18.10 -5.15 15.62
CA ALA A 334 -19.42 -5.65 15.24
C ALA A 334 -19.32 -6.81 14.23
N ARG A 335 -18.44 -6.70 13.25
CA ARG A 335 -18.18 -7.76 12.27
C ARG A 335 -17.60 -9.01 12.91
N MET A 336 -16.71 -8.90 13.89
CA MET A 336 -16.21 -10.06 14.64
C MET A 336 -17.33 -10.76 15.42
N ARG A 337 -18.19 -10.00 16.11
CA ARG A 337 -19.36 -10.58 16.81
C ARG A 337 -20.29 -11.30 15.84
N ALA A 338 -20.59 -10.69 14.69
CA ALA A 338 -21.39 -11.33 13.65
C ALA A 338 -20.76 -12.63 13.15
N VAL A 339 -19.43 -12.70 13.02
CA VAL A 339 -18.74 -13.95 12.69
C VAL A 339 -18.94 -15.00 13.78
N VAL A 340 -18.86 -14.63 15.07
CA VAL A 340 -19.14 -15.56 16.17
C VAL A 340 -20.59 -16.05 16.15
N ASP A 341 -21.55 -15.17 15.87
CA ASP A 341 -22.96 -15.54 15.78
C ASP A 341 -23.27 -16.46 14.59
N LEU A 342 -22.46 -16.44 13.52
CA LEU A 342 -22.58 -17.39 12.41
C LEU A 342 -22.05 -18.80 12.73
N ILE A 343 -21.25 -18.94 13.79
CA ILE A 343 -20.71 -20.23 14.24
C ILE A 343 -21.70 -20.93 15.19
N ALA A 344 -22.56 -20.16 15.88
CA ALA A 344 -23.53 -20.60 16.88
C ALA A 344 -24.70 -21.40 16.27
#